data_AF-I3IQJ0-F1
#
_entry.id   AF-I3IQJ0-F1
#
_cell.length_a   1.000
_cell.length_b   1.000
_cell.length_c   1.000
_cell.angle_alpha   90.00
_cell.angle_beta   90.00
_cell.angle_gamma   90.00
#
_symmetry.space_group_name_H-M   'P 1'
#
loop_
_entity.id
_entity.type
_entity.pdbx_description
1 polymer ?
#
loop_
_entity_poly.entity_id
_entity_poly.type
_entity_poly.pdbx_seq_one_letter_code
_entity_poly.pdbx_strand_id
1 'polypeptide(L)'
;MHIQKRINRFYYTRPDGYPQIRVHHKKGAGKKMPRYLLKCGCCDGKLEIYYDEEGLEINGVNGSIDDWREILLPLLRIEKELGYEKRSTSNKKTLMG
;
A
#
# COMPACT_ATOMS: atom_id res chain seq x y z
N MET A 1 9.70 8.25 -8.35
CA MET A 1 8.24 8.11 -8.19
C MET A 1 7.63 9.45 -7.78
N HIS A 2 6.89 10.12 -8.65
CA HIS A 2 6.21 11.38 -8.32
C HIS A 2 4.82 11.06 -7.76
N ILE A 3 4.69 11.09 -6.43
CA ILE A 3 3.40 10.98 -5.76
C ILE A 3 2.71 12.34 -5.91
N GLN A 4 1.56 12.38 -6.59
CA GLN A 4 0.70 13.56 -6.59
C GLN A 4 0.29 13.86 -5.15
N LYS A 5 0.68 15.03 -4.62
CA LYS A 5 0.45 15.41 -3.22
C LYS A 5 -0.80 16.26 -3.11
N ARG A 6 -1.67 15.94 -2.15
CA ARG A 6 -2.67 16.90 -1.68
C ARG A 6 -1.97 18.10 -1.03
N ILE A 7 -2.59 19.26 -1.19
CA ILE A 7 -2.16 20.54 -0.61
C ILE A 7 -2.43 20.59 0.90
N ASN A 8 -3.23 19.67 1.45
CA ASN A 8 -3.67 19.68 2.84
C ASN A 8 -3.10 18.48 3.64
N ARG A 9 -2.47 18.78 4.78
CA ARG A 9 -1.19 18.18 5.22
C ARG A 9 -1.26 17.46 6.57
N PHE A 10 -2.32 16.72 6.84
CA PHE A 10 -2.46 15.94 8.08
C PHE A 10 -2.99 14.53 7.79
N TYR A 11 -2.09 13.66 7.33
CA TYR A 11 -2.32 12.21 7.39
C TYR A 11 -1.34 11.61 8.39
N TYR A 12 -1.77 10.57 9.11
CA TYR A 12 -0.88 9.82 9.97
C TYR A 12 0.19 9.15 9.12
N THR A 13 1.46 9.47 9.41
CA THR A 13 2.61 8.81 8.80
C THR A 13 2.96 7.61 9.67
N ARG A 14 2.99 6.42 9.06
CA ARG A 14 3.38 5.20 9.75
C ARG A 14 4.87 5.25 10.11
N PRO A 15 5.35 4.41 11.06
CA PRO A 15 6.78 4.33 11.39
C PRO A 15 7.70 4.01 10.20
N ASP A 16 7.15 3.37 9.15
CA ASP A 16 7.85 3.07 7.88
C ASP A 16 7.96 4.27 6.92
N GLY A 17 7.44 5.45 7.30
CA GLY A 17 7.49 6.67 6.50
C GLY A 17 6.37 6.77 5.44
N TYR A 18 5.53 5.75 5.29
CA TYR A 18 4.42 5.79 4.33
C TYR A 18 3.16 6.42 4.93
N PRO A 19 2.36 7.14 4.10
CA PRO A 19 1.02 7.57 4.48
C PRO A 19 0.15 6.37 4.86
N GLN A 20 -0.50 6.40 6.01
CA GLN A 20 -1.45 5.35 6.38
C GLN A 20 -2.62 5.31 5.38
N ILE A 21 -2.91 4.12 4.85
CA ILE A 21 -4.12 3.88 4.07
C ILE A 21 -5.33 3.98 4.99
N ARG A 22 -6.32 4.78 4.59
CA ARG A 22 -7.59 4.88 5.31
C ARG A 22 -8.56 3.85 4.77
N VAL A 23 -9.09 3.01 5.65
CA VAL A 23 -9.96 1.89 5.30
C VAL A 23 -11.39 2.18 5.79
N HIS A 24 -12.36 2.06 4.89
CA HIS A 24 -13.77 2.14 5.24
C HIS A 24 -14.51 0.91 4.72
N HIS A 25 -15.17 0.19 5.61
CA HIS A 25 -16.06 -0.90 5.20
C HIS A 25 -17.44 -0.34 4.83
N LYS A 26 -17.96 -0.79 3.69
CA LYS A 26 -19.29 -0.44 3.20
C LYS A 26 -20.09 -1.72 3.05
N LYS A 27 -21.16 -1.86 3.85
CA LYS A 27 -22.13 -2.94 3.68
C LYS A 27 -22.79 -2.85 2.30
N GLY A 28 -23.15 -4.00 1.76
CA GLY A 28 -23.94 -4.06 0.53
C GLY A 28 -25.31 -3.40 0.74
N ALA A 29 -25.82 -2.75 -0.29
CA ALA A 29 -27.13 -2.11 -0.26
C ALA A 29 -27.73 -2.05 -1.67
N GLY A 30 -28.96 -2.55 -1.82
CA GLY A 30 -29.61 -2.68 -3.13
C GLY A 30 -28.75 -3.52 -4.08
N LYS A 31 -28.44 -2.97 -5.26
CA LYS A 31 -27.59 -3.61 -6.28
C LYS A 31 -26.09 -3.50 -6.02
N LYS A 32 -25.66 -2.87 -4.91
CA LYS A 32 -24.23 -2.69 -4.60
C LYS A 32 -23.74 -3.79 -3.67
N MET A 33 -22.70 -4.49 -4.10
CA MET A 33 -21.98 -5.48 -3.28
C MET A 33 -21.28 -4.82 -2.08
N PRO A 34 -21.06 -5.58 -0.98
CA PRO A 34 -20.21 -5.12 0.10
C PRO A 34 -18.79 -4.91 -0.39
N ARG A 35 -18.10 -3.93 0.20
CA ARG A 35 -16.74 -3.55 -0.25
C ARG A 35 -15.93 -2.83 0.81
N TYR A 36 -14.62 -2.88 0.65
CA TYR A 36 -13.69 -1.99 1.32
C TYR A 36 -13.34 -0.82 0.39
N LEU A 37 -13.53 0.41 0.89
CA LEU A 37 -13.02 1.62 0.26
C LEU A 37 -11.68 1.98 0.92
N LEU A 38 -10.60 1.86 0.16
CA LEU A 38 -9.26 2.27 0.53
C LEU A 38 -9.00 3.67 -0.02
N LYS A 39 -8.56 4.59 0.83
CA LYS A 39 -8.14 5.93 0.40
C LYS A 39 -6.67 6.16 0.74
N CYS A 40 -5.93 6.74 -0.19
CA CYS A 40 -4.58 7.20 0.08
C CYS A 40 -4.58 8.21 1.23
N GLY A 41 -3.52 8.17 2.04
CA GLY A 41 -3.26 9.21 3.03
C GLY A 41 -2.75 10.51 2.38
N CYS A 42 -1.98 10.40 1.30
CA CYS A 42 -1.27 11.53 0.68
C CYS A 42 -1.99 12.23 -0.49
N CYS A 43 -3.02 11.62 -1.07
CA CYS A 43 -3.67 12.11 -2.28
C CYS A 43 -5.18 11.80 -2.30
N ASP A 44 -5.85 12.21 -3.38
CA ASP A 44 -7.27 11.90 -3.65
C ASP A 44 -7.52 10.48 -4.19
N GLY A 45 -6.43 9.72 -4.41
CA GLY A 45 -6.49 8.33 -4.86
C GLY A 45 -7.33 7.44 -3.94
N LYS A 46 -8.11 6.56 -4.56
CA LYS A 46 -8.96 5.57 -3.90
C LYS A 46 -9.00 4.28 -4.69
N LEU A 47 -9.24 3.18 -3.98
CA LEU A 47 -9.48 1.84 -4.53
C LEU A 47 -10.68 1.24 -3.81
N GLU A 48 -11.54 0.56 -4.54
CA GLU A 48 -12.60 -0.26 -3.97
C GLU A 48 -12.26 -1.73 -4.19
N ILE A 49 -12.41 -2.54 -3.14
CA ILE A 49 -12.29 -3.99 -3.19
C ILE A 49 -13.66 -4.55 -2.85
N TYR A 50 -14.34 -5.10 -3.85
CA TYR A 50 -15.60 -5.80 -3.66
C TYR A 50 -15.32 -7.24 -3.27
N TYR A 51 -16.24 -7.84 -2.52
CA TYR A 51 -16.07 -9.23 -2.08
C TYR A 51 -17.44 -9.90 -1.92
N ASP A 52 -17.41 -11.22 -1.99
CA ASP A 52 -18.49 -12.11 -1.60
C ASP A 52 -17.91 -13.32 -0.82
N GLU A 53 -18.63 -14.44 -0.82
CA GLU A 53 -18.20 -15.65 -0.12
C GLU A 53 -17.10 -16.42 -0.87
N GLU A 54 -16.92 -16.16 -2.16
CA GLU A 54 -16.08 -16.97 -3.06
C GLU A 54 -14.85 -16.21 -3.56
N GLY A 55 -14.90 -14.88 -3.65
CA GLY A 55 -13.85 -14.10 -4.29
C GLY A 55 -13.78 -12.62 -3.94
N LEU A 56 -12.82 -11.95 -4.60
CA LEU A 56 -12.65 -10.49 -4.56
C LEU A 56 -12.67 -9.93 -5.98
N GLU A 57 -13.21 -8.73 -6.12
CA GLU A 57 -12.98 -7.88 -7.28
C GLU A 57 -12.11 -6.70 -6.89
N ILE A 58 -10.92 -6.61 -7.49
CA ILE A 58 -9.99 -5.50 -7.29
C ILE A 58 -9.81 -4.77 -8.64
N ASN A 59 -10.22 -3.50 -8.67
CA ASN A 59 -10.08 -2.64 -9.85
C ASN A 59 -10.70 -3.23 -11.14
N GLY A 60 -11.88 -3.85 -11.04
CA GLY A 60 -12.60 -4.45 -12.16
C GLY A 60 -12.15 -5.86 -12.56
N VAL A 61 -11.16 -6.43 -11.87
CA VAL A 61 -10.72 -7.81 -12.08
C VAL A 61 -11.31 -8.68 -10.99
N ASN A 62 -12.10 -9.68 -11.36
CA ASN A 62 -12.68 -10.66 -10.43
C ASN A 62 -11.80 -11.92 -10.38
N GLY A 63 -11.63 -12.48 -9.18
CA GLY A 63 -10.86 -13.70 -8.94
C GLY A 63 -11.20 -14.32 -7.60
N SER A 64 -10.95 -15.63 -7.46
CA SER A 64 -11.16 -16.35 -6.21
C SER A 64 -10.23 -15.85 -5.10
N ILE A 65 -10.55 -16.17 -3.85
CA ILE A 65 -9.66 -15.86 -2.72
C ILE A 65 -8.26 -16.47 -2.92
N ASP A 66 -8.17 -17.66 -3.51
CA ASP A 66 -6.90 -18.34 -3.73
C ASP A 66 -6.08 -17.68 -4.85
N ASP A 67 -6.72 -17.26 -5.95
CA ASP A 67 -6.06 -16.46 -7.00
C ASP A 67 -5.40 -15.20 -6.40
N TRP A 68 -6.14 -14.48 -5.54
CA TRP A 68 -5.62 -13.27 -4.90
C TRP A 68 -4.50 -13.55 -3.90
N ARG A 69 -4.55 -14.70 -3.19
CA ARG A 69 -3.46 -15.11 -2.30
C ARG A 69 -2.20 -15.40 -3.08
N GLU A 70 -2.28 -16.14 -4.17
CA GLU A 70 -1.13 -16.47 -5.03
C GLU A 70 -0.47 -15.20 -5.61
N ILE A 71 -1.27 -14.20 -5.98
CA ILE A 71 -0.77 -12.93 -6.51
C ILE A 71 -0.18 -12.02 -5.42
N LEU A 72 -0.88 -11.84 -4.31
CA LEU A 72 -0.53 -10.78 -3.33
C LEU A 72 0.47 -11.24 -2.26
N LEU A 73 0.40 -12.49 -1.81
CA LEU A 73 1.28 -12.96 -0.72
C LEU A 73 2.77 -12.86 -1.06
N PRO A 74 3.24 -13.20 -2.27
CA PRO A 74 4.65 -13.00 -2.63
C PRO A 74 5.08 -11.54 -2.52
N LEU A 75 4.22 -10.58 -2.90
CA LEU A 75 4.51 -9.15 -2.85
C LEU A 75 4.59 -8.62 -1.41
N LEU A 76 3.82 -9.20 -0.49
CA LEU A 76 3.80 -8.82 0.92
C LEU A 76 5.00 -9.37 1.71
N ARG A 77 5.68 -10.39 1.17
CA ARG A 77 6.86 -11.04 1.77
C ARG A 77 8.19 -10.53 1.23
N ILE A 78 8.17 -9.49 0.40
CA ILE A 78 9.39 -8.80 -0.03
C ILE A 78 10.02 -8.18 1.24
N GLU A 79 10.99 -8.88 1.82
CA GLU A 79 11.86 -8.32 2.85
C GLU A 79 12.51 -7.06 2.30
N LYS A 80 12.81 -6.08 3.17
CA LYS A 80 13.39 -4.77 2.80
C LYS A 80 14.79 -4.90 2.16
N GLU A 81 14.89 -5.48 0.98
CA GLU A 81 16.05 -5.38 0.10
C GLU A 81 16.03 -4.10 -0.73
N LEU A 82 15.05 -3.20 -0.50
CA LEU A 82 15.13 -1.82 -0.97
C LEU A 82 16.08 -1.06 -0.06
N GLY A 83 17.35 -1.05 -0.48
CA GLY A 83 18.48 -0.40 0.15
C GLY A 83 18.14 0.96 0.75
N TYR A 84 18.28 1.03 2.06
CA TYR A 84 18.85 2.21 2.69
C TYR A 84 20.25 2.34 2.10
N GLU A 85 20.39 3.06 0.98
CA GLU A 85 21.70 3.42 0.44
C GLU A 85 22.55 3.95 1.59
N LYS A 86 23.69 3.31 1.76
CA LYS A 86 24.76 3.60 2.71
C LYS A 86 24.95 5.11 2.88
N ARG A 87 24.28 5.70 3.86
CA ARG A 87 24.61 7.04 4.36
C ARG A 87 25.81 6.89 5.30
N SER A 88 26.99 6.60 4.74
CA SER A 88 28.31 6.84 5.35
C SER A 88 29.49 6.49 4.42
N THR A 89 29.46 6.92 3.15
CA THR A 89 30.72 7.19 2.44
C THR A 89 31.29 8.52 2.94
N SER A 90 31.94 8.50 4.09
CA SER A 90 33.12 9.32 4.43
C SER A 90 33.46 9.16 5.91
N ASN A 91 34.42 8.30 6.22
CA ASN A 91 35.53 8.77 7.03
C ASN A 91 36.84 8.15 6.56
N LYS A 92 37.81 9.05 6.41
CA LYS A 92 39.06 8.95 5.67
C LYS A 92 39.93 7.76 6.10
N LYS A 93 40.48 7.05 5.11
CA LYS A 93 41.84 6.49 5.18
C LYS A 93 42.79 7.59 5.67
N THR A 94 43.46 7.43 6.81
CA THR A 94 44.87 7.82 7.05
C THR A 94 45.34 7.16 8.36
N LEU A 95 46.62 6.78 8.40
CA LEU A 95 47.44 6.25 9.53
C LEU A 95 47.69 4.73 9.53
N MET A 96 48.42 4.27 8.51
CA MET A 96 49.66 3.53 8.78
C MET A 96 50.81 4.31 8.11
N GLY A 97 51.72 4.77 8.95
CA GLY A 97 52.87 5.61 8.67
C GLY A 97 53.44 6.06 10.01
#